data_AF-A0A5J4TI00-F1
#
_entry.id   AF-A0A5J4TI00-F1
#
_cell.length_a   1.000
_cell.length_b   1.000
_cell.length_c   1.000
_cell.angle_alpha   90.00
_cell.angle_beta   90.00
_cell.angle_gamma   90.00
#
_symmetry.space_group_name_H-M   'P 1'
#
loop_
_entity.id
_entity.type
_entity.pdbx_description
1 polymer ?
#
loop_
_entity_poly.entity_id
_entity_poly.type
_entity_poly.pdbx_seq_one_letter_code
_entity_poly.pdbx_strand_id
1 'polypeptide(L)'
;MWGTLHILIITQDEQIRKNIRFFLLSAEMRPVTDIYTRIVETLYEFPGKVRIISEVLGVSTQQIYSAARAHCLGLKWITKGQVGHALLLSE
;
A
#
# COMPACT_ATOMS: atom_id res chain seq x y z
N MET A 1 15.08 -7.71 -27.39
CA MET A 1 13.71 -7.33 -26.94
C MET A 1 13.55 -7.19 -25.42
N TRP A 2 14.62 -7.26 -24.61
CA TRP A 2 14.55 -7.10 -23.15
C TRP A 2 14.57 -5.63 -22.67
N GLY A 3 15.19 -4.74 -23.45
CA GLY A 3 15.31 -3.31 -23.08
C GLY A 3 13.97 -2.56 -23.04
N THR A 4 13.06 -2.84 -23.97
CA THR A 4 11.76 -2.14 -24.06
C THR A 4 10.84 -2.48 -22.88
N LEU A 5 10.81 -3.75 -22.47
CA LEU A 5 9.99 -4.22 -21.34
C LEU A 5 10.48 -3.65 -20.01
N HIS A 6 11.81 -3.61 -19.81
CA HIS A 6 12.41 -3.07 -18.60
C HIS A 6 12.17 -1.56 -18.46
N ILE A 7 12.25 -0.80 -19.56
CA ILE A 7 11.92 0.63 -19.58
C ILE A 7 10.43 0.84 -19.24
N LEU A 8 9.52 0.08 -19.85
CA LEU A 8 8.08 0.16 -19.57
C LEU A 8 7.75 -0.06 -18.08
N ILE A 9 8.39 -1.04 -17.43
CA ILE A 9 8.22 -1.31 -16.00
C ILE A 9 8.72 -0.14 -15.15
N ILE A 10 9.90 0.41 -15.46
CA ILE A 10 10.47 1.55 -14.73
C ILE A 10 9.57 2.79 -14.85
N THR A 11 9.07 3.09 -16.05
CA THR A 11 8.19 4.24 -16.27
C THR A 11 6.85 4.08 -15.54
N GLN A 12 6.36 2.84 -15.44
CA GLN A 12 5.12 2.53 -14.72
C GLN A 12 5.29 2.67 -13.20
N ASP A 13 6.40 2.19 -12.64
CA ASP A 13 6.70 2.33 -11.21
C ASP A 13 6.88 3.80 -10.80
N GLU A 14 7.55 4.60 -11.64
CA GLU A 14 7.65 6.06 -11.43
C GLU A 14 6.29 6.75 -11.47
N GLN A 15 5.41 6.36 -12.40
CA GLN A 15 4.06 6.92 -12.46
C GLN A 15 3.24 6.56 -11.22
N ILE A 16 3.33 5.30 -10.77
CA ILE A 16 2.67 4.84 -9.54
C ILE A 16 3.20 5.61 -8.33
N ARG A 17 4.52 5.81 -8.24
CA ARG A 17 5.16 6.60 -7.17
C ARG A 17 4.63 8.03 -7.13
N LYS A 18 4.49 8.69 -8.29
CA LYS A 18 3.88 10.03 -8.38
C LYS A 18 2.43 10.04 -7.93
N ASN A 19 1.64 9.05 -8.34
CA ASN A 19 0.23 8.96 -7.95
C ASN A 19 0.07 8.74 -6.44
N ILE A 20 0.90 7.89 -5.82
CA ILE A 20 0.90 7.69 -4.37
C ILE A 20 1.28 8.99 -3.66
N ARG A 21 2.35 9.68 -4.09
CA ARG A 21 2.72 10.98 -3.49
C ARG A 21 1.58 11.99 -3.59
N PHE A 22 0.91 12.07 -4.74
CA PHE A 22 -0.24 12.95 -4.92
C PHE A 22 -1.41 12.59 -3.99
N PHE A 23 -1.72 11.30 -3.83
CA PHE A 23 -2.71 10.83 -2.87
C PHE A 23 -2.36 11.18 -1.43
N LEU A 24 -1.09 11.04 -1.03
CA LEU A 24 -0.64 11.40 0.30
C LEU A 24 -0.73 12.90 0.57
N LEU A 25 -0.38 13.73 -0.43
CA LEU A 25 -0.52 15.19 -0.38
C LEU A 25 -1.99 15.63 -0.32
N SER A 26 -2.88 15.00 -1.09
CA SER A 26 -4.32 15.30 -1.01
C SER A 26 -4.91 14.90 0.35
N ALA A 27 -4.31 13.91 0.99
CA ALA A 27 -4.71 13.45 2.30
C ALA A 27 -4.09 14.26 3.47
N GLU A 28 -3.24 15.27 3.20
CA GLU A 28 -2.71 16.22 4.20
C GLU A 28 -3.77 17.17 4.79
N MET A 29 -4.95 17.30 4.17
CA MET A 29 -6.03 18.12 4.74
C MET A 29 -6.71 17.46 5.96
N ARG A 30 -6.46 16.18 6.23
CA ARG A 30 -6.81 15.55 7.51
C ARG A 30 -5.51 15.29 8.27
N PRO A 31 -5.39 15.73 9.53
CA PRO A 31 -4.26 15.36 10.37
C PRO A 31 -4.40 13.86 10.68
N VAL A 32 -3.91 13.02 9.77
CA VAL A 32 -3.72 11.60 10.07
C VAL A 32 -2.48 11.55 10.94
N THR A 33 -2.70 11.65 12.24
CA THR A 33 -1.67 11.59 13.29
C THR A 33 -1.01 10.21 13.39
N ASP A 34 -1.53 9.21 12.68
CA ASP A 34 -1.13 7.82 12.79
C ASP A 34 -0.64 7.25 11.44
N ILE A 35 0.65 6.93 11.39
CA ILE A 35 1.29 6.29 10.24
C ILE A 35 0.62 4.95 9.87
N TYR A 36 0.04 4.22 10.84
CA TYR A 36 -0.65 2.97 10.56
C TYR A 36 -1.89 3.18 9.71
N THR A 37 -2.74 4.12 10.09
CA THR A 37 -3.92 4.51 9.30
C THR A 37 -3.51 4.91 7.89
N ARG A 38 -2.42 5.68 7.76
CA ARG A 38 -1.93 6.11 6.44
C ARG A 38 -1.49 4.95 5.56
N ILE A 39 -0.77 3.98 6.14
CA ILE A 39 -0.36 2.77 5.43
C ILE A 39 -1.59 2.00 4.93
N VAL A 40 -2.60 1.82 5.76
CA VAL A 40 -3.83 1.09 5.42
C VAL A 40 -4.59 1.78 4.29
N GLU A 41 -4.84 3.09 4.40
CA GLU A 41 -5.51 3.88 3.36
C GLU A 41 -4.78 3.77 2.01
N THR A 42 -3.45 3.88 2.05
CA THR A 42 -2.62 3.80 0.83
C THR A 42 -2.66 2.40 0.22
N LEU A 43 -2.72 1.34 1.04
CA LEU A 43 -2.85 -0.04 0.56
C LEU A 43 -4.22 -0.32 -0.09
N TYR A 44 -5.28 0.29 0.41
CA TYR A 44 -6.62 0.18 -0.20
C TYR A 44 -6.67 0.84 -1.57
N GLU A 45 -6.10 2.04 -1.68
CA GLU A 45 -6.08 2.79 -2.94
C GLU A 45 -5.11 2.16 -3.97
N PHE A 46 -3.98 1.62 -3.51
CA PHE A 46 -2.92 1.06 -4.36
C PHE A 46 -2.59 -0.40 -3.99
N PRO A 47 -3.49 -1.36 -4.26
CA PRO A 47 -3.32 -2.75 -3.85
C PRO A 47 -2.09 -3.39 -4.51
N GLY A 48 -1.35 -4.19 -3.74
CA GLY A 48 -0.19 -4.95 -4.21
C GLY A 48 1.08 -4.11 -4.47
N LYS A 49 1.05 -2.78 -4.25
CA LYS A 49 2.20 -1.88 -4.49
C LYS A 49 3.10 -1.71 -3.27
N VAL A 50 3.25 -2.75 -2.45
CA VAL A 50 3.94 -2.72 -1.14
C VAL A 50 5.32 -2.07 -1.19
N ARG A 51 6.18 -2.48 -2.15
CA ARG A 51 7.53 -1.91 -2.31
C ARG A 51 7.52 -0.40 -2.54
N ILE A 52 6.69 0.07 -3.47
CA ILE A 52 6.62 1.49 -3.82
C ILE A 52 6.00 2.28 -2.67
N ILE A 53 5.00 1.74 -1.98
CA ILE A 53 4.39 2.36 -0.81
C ILE A 53 5.42 2.50 0.32
N SER A 54 6.27 1.49 0.57
CA SER A 54 7.33 1.58 1.59
C SER A 54 8.33 2.68 1.27
N GLU A 55 8.74 2.77 0.00
CA GLU A 55 9.67 3.80 -0.46
C GLU A 55 9.08 5.21 -0.30
N VAL A 56 7.80 5.39 -0.64
CA VAL A 56 7.15 6.70 -0.58
C VAL A 56 6.86 7.14 0.87
N LEU A 57 6.42 6.21 1.72
CA LEU A 57 6.12 6.49 3.13
C LEU A 57 7.36 6.49 4.03
N GLY A 58 8.51 6.03 3.53
CA GLY A 58 9.75 5.95 4.31
C GLY A 58 9.69 4.93 5.45
N VAL A 59 8.89 3.86 5.29
CA VAL A 59 8.71 2.79 6.28
C VAL A 59 9.19 1.46 5.72
N SER A 60 9.50 0.48 6.58
CA SER A 60 9.88 -0.85 6.10
C SER A 60 8.68 -1.58 5.49
N THR A 61 8.94 -2.47 4.52
CA THR A 61 7.90 -3.37 3.99
C THR A 61 7.27 -4.22 5.09
N GLN A 62 8.04 -4.59 6.12
CA GLN A 62 7.54 -5.29 7.30
C GLN A 62 6.49 -4.46 8.06
N GLN A 63 6.71 -3.16 8.25
CA GLN A 63 5.71 -2.28 8.87
C GLN A 63 4.42 -2.22 8.05
N ILE A 64 4.52 -2.25 6.71
CA ILE A 64 3.35 -2.31 5.82
C ILE A 64 2.56 -3.60 6.05
N TYR A 65 3.23 -4.75 6.05
CA TYR A 65 2.58 -6.03 6.31
C TYR A 65 1.99 -6.10 7.72
N SER A 66 2.70 -5.58 8.73
CA SER A 66 2.19 -5.50 10.11
C SER A 66 0.94 -4.63 10.21
N ALA A 67 0.89 -3.47 9.54
CA ALA A 67 -0.28 -2.60 9.52
C ALA A 67 -1.46 -3.26 8.80
N ALA A 68 -1.22 -3.87 7.64
CA ALA A 68 -2.24 -4.63 6.91
C ALA A 68 -2.80 -5.79 7.76
N ARG A 69 -1.92 -6.54 8.42
CA ARG A 69 -2.30 -7.65 9.30
C ARG A 69 -3.07 -7.16 10.52
N ALA A 70 -2.61 -6.12 11.20
CA ALA A 70 -3.29 -5.53 12.35
C ALA A 70 -4.69 -5.02 11.95
N HIS A 71 -4.80 -4.38 10.79
CA HIS A 71 -6.07 -3.95 10.24
C HIS A 71 -7.01 -5.13 9.92
N CYS A 72 -6.51 -6.20 9.27
CA CYS A 72 -7.28 -7.41 9.02
C CYS A 72 -7.68 -8.16 10.30
N LEU A 73 -6.84 -8.14 11.34
CA LEU A 73 -7.14 -8.72 12.65
C LEU A 73 -8.14 -7.87 13.43
N GLY A 74 -8.07 -6.54 13.33
CA GLY A 74 -9.06 -5.60 13.88
C GLY A 74 -10.41 -5.69 13.18
N LEU A 75 -10.41 -5.90 11.86
CA LEU A 75 -11.62 -6.14 11.04
C LEU A 75 -12.20 -7.56 11.20
N LYS A 76 -11.49 -8.50 11.85
CA LYS A 76 -12.04 -9.85 12.10
C LYS A 76 -13.27 -9.84 13.03
N TRP A 77 -13.63 -8.70 13.61
CA TRP A 77 -14.88 -8.50 14.36
C TRP A 77 -15.96 -7.76 13.56
N ILE A 78 -15.65 -7.19 12.40
CA ILE A 78 -16.63 -6.43 11.60
C ILE A 78 -16.52 -6.87 10.14
N THR A 79 -17.55 -7.60 9.71
CA THR A 79 -17.88 -8.09 8.35
C THR A 79 -17.32 -9.46 7.94
N LYS A 80 -18.21 -10.45 8.09
CA LYS A 80 -18.59 -11.41 7.04
C LYS A 80 -17.83 -11.20 5.71
N GLY A 81 -17.02 -12.20 5.37
CA GLY A 81 -16.78 -12.67 4.01
C GLY A 81 -16.37 -11.64 2.97
N GLN A 82 -15.07 -11.53 2.70
CA GLN A 82 -14.48 -11.71 1.35
C GLN A 82 -13.05 -11.15 1.22
N VAL A 83 -12.59 -10.28 2.12
CA VAL A 83 -11.28 -9.61 1.93
C VAL A 83 -10.11 -10.35 2.62
N GLY A 84 -10.40 -11.28 3.54
CA GLY A 84 -9.37 -11.95 4.36
C GLY A 84 -8.52 -13.02 3.66
N HIS A 85 -8.89 -13.50 2.45
CA HIS A 85 -8.22 -14.65 1.85
C HIS A 85 -6.99 -14.32 0.99
N ALA A 86 -6.95 -13.13 0.37
CA ALA A 86 -5.86 -12.80 -0.57
C ALA A 86 -4.53 -12.46 0.14
N LEU A 87 -4.58 -12.00 1.40
CA LEU A 87 -3.38 -11.59 2.15
C LEU A 87 -2.71 -12.75 2.92
N LEU A 88 -3.38 -13.91 3.03
CA LEU A 88 -2.94 -15.04 3.87
C LEU A 88 -2.24 -16.17 3.09
N LEU A 89 -2.13 -16.06 1.76
CA LEU A 89 -1.65 -17.15 0.89
C LEU A 89 -0.31 -16.84 0.18
N SER A 90 0.46 -15.88 0.67
CA SER A 90 1.85 -15.71 0.21
C SER A 90 2.80 -15.90 1.40
N GLU A 91 2.88 -17.15 1.84
CA GLU A 91 4.10 -17.71 2.44
C GLU A 91 4.97 -18.32 1.33
#